data_AF-S8E1T2-F1
#
_entry.id   AF-S8E1T2-F1
#
_cell.length_a   1.000
_cell.length_b   1.000
_cell.length_c   1.000
_cell.angle_alpha   90.00
_cell.angle_beta   90.00
_cell.angle_gamma   90.00
#
_symmetry.space_group_name_H-M   'P 1'
#
loop_
_entity.id
_entity.type
_entity.pdbx_description
1 polymer ?
#
loop_
_entity_poly.entity_id
_entity_poly.type
_entity_poly.pdbx_seq_one_letter_code
_entity_poly.pdbx_strand_id
1 'polypeptide(L)'
;SRYESQKRRDWNTFTHYLKNHKPPLQLSRCSGAHILEFLRHLDQFGKTRVHTDVCPFYGLLYPPVPCACPLRQAWGSLDALIGRLRAAYEENGGEPEANPFGTRAVKLYLRELRDSQAKARGIAYHSKKR
;
A
#
# COMPACT_ATOMS: atom_id res chain seq x y z
N SER A 1 19.45 -2.65 12.77
CA SER A 1 19.53 -3.26 11.42
C SER A 1 18.89 -2.34 10.39
N ARG A 2 19.11 -2.55 9.08
CA ARG A 2 18.45 -1.76 8.02
C ARG A 2 16.92 -1.81 8.12
N TYR A 3 16.37 -2.98 8.46
CA TYR A 3 14.94 -3.18 8.66
C TYR A 3 14.38 -2.28 9.77
N GLU A 4 15.03 -2.24 10.93
CA GLU A 4 14.61 -1.40 12.07
C GLU A 4 14.60 0.10 11.73
N SER A 5 15.62 0.58 11.03
CA SER A 5 15.67 1.97 10.58
C SER A 5 14.52 2.30 9.62
N GLN A 6 14.17 1.38 8.72
CA GLN A 6 13.05 1.58 7.80
C GLN A 6 11.70 1.58 8.54
N LYS A 7 11.49 0.61 9.43
CA LYS A 7 10.26 0.50 10.25
C LYS A 7 10.02 1.77 11.06
N ARG A 8 11.07 2.31 11.71
CA ARG A 8 10.98 3.58 12.45
C ARG A 8 10.60 4.77 11.56
N ARG A 9 11.18 4.87 10.35
CA ARG A 9 10.83 5.95 9.39
C ARG A 9 9.38 5.84 8.93
N ASP A 10 8.93 4.64 8.62
CA ASP A 10 7.57 4.39 8.17
C ASP A 10 6.56 4.72 9.28
N TRP A 11 6.86 4.31 10.52
CA TRP A 11 6.06 4.68 11.70
C TRP A 11 5.97 6.18 11.91
N ASN A 12 7.10 6.88 11.84
CA ASN A 12 7.14 8.35 11.96
C ASN A 12 6.34 9.03 10.83
N THR A 13 6.42 8.49 9.62
CA THR A 13 5.65 9.01 8.47
C THR A 13 4.15 8.84 8.70
N PHE A 14 3.71 7.67 9.15
CA PHE A 14 2.31 7.41 9.44
C PHE A 14 1.78 8.27 10.59
N THR A 15 2.49 8.36 11.70
CA THR A 15 2.09 9.21 12.84
C THR A 15 2.07 10.70 12.48
N HIS A 16 2.97 11.16 11.61
CA HIS A 16 2.94 12.51 11.07
C HIS A 16 1.72 12.74 10.17
N TYR A 17 1.38 11.77 9.30
CA TYR A 17 0.16 11.81 8.49
C TYR A 17 -1.10 11.95 9.36
N LEU A 18 -1.23 11.15 10.43
CA LEU A 18 -2.38 11.25 11.35
C LEU A 18 -2.51 12.63 12.02
N LYS A 19 -1.38 13.22 12.43
CA LYS A 19 -1.34 14.56 13.05
C LYS A 19 -1.77 15.67 12.08
N ASN A 20 -1.40 15.54 10.81
CA ASN A 20 -1.73 16.53 9.78
C ASN A 20 -3.10 16.31 9.12
N HIS A 21 -3.74 15.16 9.38
CA HIS A 21 -5.09 14.89 8.92
C HIS A 21 -6.07 15.95 9.44
N LYS A 22 -7.13 16.25 8.68
CA LYS A 22 -8.15 17.24 9.06
C LYS A 22 -9.54 16.58 9.07
N PRO A 23 -10.16 16.36 10.25
CA PRO A 23 -9.67 16.67 11.61
C PRO A 23 -8.52 15.74 12.04
N PRO A 24 -7.65 16.13 13.00
CA PRO A 24 -6.55 15.29 13.45
C PRO A 24 -7.03 13.92 13.93
N LEU A 25 -6.34 12.86 13.50
CA LEU A 25 -6.66 11.49 13.86
C LEU A 25 -5.80 11.00 15.02
N GLN A 26 -6.43 10.31 15.96
CA GLN A 26 -5.74 9.61 17.03
C GLN A 26 -5.52 8.15 16.63
N LEU A 27 -4.34 7.61 16.96
CA LEU A 27 -4.01 6.21 16.66
C LEU A 27 -5.04 5.23 17.24
N SER A 28 -5.51 5.47 18.46
CA SER A 28 -6.53 4.63 19.13
C SER A 28 -7.89 4.61 18.43
N ARG A 29 -8.15 5.60 17.56
CA ARG A 29 -9.37 5.71 16.76
C ARG A 29 -9.13 5.34 15.29
N CYS A 30 -7.90 4.96 14.95
CA CYS A 30 -7.60 4.51 13.59
C CYS A 30 -8.31 3.19 13.31
N SER A 31 -8.80 3.10 12.09
CA SER A 31 -9.54 1.95 11.59
C SER A 31 -8.96 1.56 10.24
N GLY A 32 -9.38 0.41 9.70
CA GLY A 32 -8.95 0.00 8.36
C GLY A 32 -9.17 1.09 7.30
N ALA A 33 -10.26 1.87 7.40
CA ALA A 33 -10.54 2.95 6.46
C ALA A 33 -9.44 4.04 6.45
N HIS A 34 -8.99 4.47 7.63
CA HIS A 34 -7.90 5.44 7.76
C HIS A 34 -6.57 4.89 7.24
N ILE A 35 -6.33 3.58 7.39
CA ILE A 35 -5.15 2.93 6.80
C ILE A 35 -5.25 2.94 5.27
N LEU A 36 -6.42 2.63 4.71
CA LEU A 36 -6.62 2.66 3.25
C LEU A 36 -6.45 4.07 2.68
N GLU A 37 -6.92 5.09 3.40
CA GLU A 37 -6.70 6.49 3.03
C GLU A 37 -5.21 6.83 3.02
N PHE A 38 -4.48 6.47 4.08
CA PHE A 38 -3.03 6.64 4.14
C PHE A 38 -2.32 5.95 2.96
N LEU A 39 -2.68 4.71 2.64
CA LEU A 39 -2.09 3.99 1.51
C LEU A 39 -2.34 4.69 0.16
N ARG A 40 -3.53 5.26 -0.05
CA ARG A 40 -3.84 6.05 -1.26
C ARG A 40 -3.10 7.38 -1.27
N HIS A 41 -2.94 8.03 -0.12
CA HIS A 41 -2.14 9.24 0.00
C HIS A 41 -0.69 9.02 -0.47
N LEU A 42 -0.12 7.84 -0.21
CA LEU A 42 1.24 7.51 -0.64
C LEU A 42 1.41 7.39 -2.17
N ASP A 43 0.32 7.21 -2.93
CA ASP A 43 0.40 7.16 -4.40
C ASP A 43 0.92 8.48 -5.00
N GLN A 44 0.75 9.61 -4.31
CA GLN A 44 1.33 10.90 -4.77
C GLN A 44 2.87 10.90 -4.80
N PHE A 45 3.49 9.98 -4.06
CA PHE A 45 4.95 9.76 -4.04
C PHE A 45 5.35 8.49 -4.80
N GLY A 46 4.41 7.90 -5.53
CA GLY A 46 4.59 6.70 -6.32
C GLY A 46 5.63 6.86 -7.41
N LYS A 47 6.36 5.78 -7.71
CA LYS A 47 7.34 5.73 -8.80
C LYS A 47 7.01 4.67 -9.85
N THR A 48 5.97 3.88 -9.61
CA THR A 48 5.57 2.79 -10.49
C THR A 48 4.43 3.26 -11.37
N ARG A 49 4.61 3.17 -12.69
CA ARG A 49 3.54 3.43 -13.64
C ARG A 49 2.53 2.29 -13.61
N VAL A 50 1.27 2.60 -13.32
CA VAL A 50 0.17 1.63 -13.30
C VAL A 50 -0.77 1.95 -14.45
N HIS A 51 -0.77 1.09 -15.47
CA HIS A 51 -1.61 1.27 -16.65
C HIS A 51 -3.09 1.17 -16.29
N THR A 52 -3.88 2.15 -16.75
CA THR A 52 -5.35 2.09 -16.67
C THR A 52 -5.89 1.13 -17.72
N ASP A 53 -7.09 0.60 -17.51
CA ASP A 53 -7.78 -0.31 -18.43
C ASP A 53 -7.94 0.23 -19.86
N VAL A 54 -8.08 1.55 -20.02
CA VAL A 54 -8.14 2.24 -21.32
C VAL A 54 -6.75 2.53 -21.94
N CYS A 55 -5.66 2.19 -21.25
CA CYS A 55 -4.31 2.41 -21.77
C CYS A 55 -3.99 1.39 -22.87
N PRO A 56 -3.45 1.81 -24.03
CA PRO A 56 -3.03 0.86 -25.07
C PRO A 56 -1.91 -0.09 -24.62
N PHE A 57 -1.23 0.23 -23.52
CA PHE A 57 -0.19 -0.61 -22.91
C PHE A 57 -0.69 -1.46 -21.75
N TYR A 58 -1.99 -1.46 -21.46
CA TYR A 58 -2.54 -2.31 -20.42
C TYR A 58 -2.34 -3.78 -20.75
N GLY A 59 -1.76 -4.54 -19.82
CA GLY A 59 -1.48 -5.97 -20.05
C GLY A 59 -0.22 -6.24 -20.86
N LEU A 60 0.58 -5.23 -21.20
CA LEU A 60 1.87 -5.39 -21.88
C LEU A 60 3.02 -5.34 -20.87
N LEU A 61 3.84 -6.41 -20.86
CA LEU A 61 4.98 -6.53 -19.94
C LEU A 61 6.10 -5.54 -20.24
N TYR A 62 6.30 -5.24 -21.52
CA TYR A 62 7.35 -4.36 -22.03
C TYR A 62 6.73 -3.31 -22.96
N PRO A 63 6.18 -2.22 -22.41
CA PRO A 63 5.61 -1.15 -23.24
C PRO A 63 6.72 -0.48 -24.08
N PRO A 64 6.53 -0.31 -25.39
CA PRO A 64 7.57 0.21 -26.28
C PRO A 64 7.84 1.70 -26.10
N VAL A 65 6.86 2.46 -25.58
CA VAL A 65 6.97 3.90 -25.32
C VAL A 65 6.31 4.27 -23.99
N PRO A 66 6.66 5.43 -23.39
CA PRO A 66 5.97 5.97 -22.22
C PRO A 66 4.47 6.25 -22.47
N CYS A 67 3.64 6.21 -21.42
CA CYS A 67 2.25 6.70 -21.44
C CYS A 67 1.96 7.64 -20.27
N ALA A 68 0.82 8.35 -20.36
CA ALA A 68 0.34 9.29 -19.35
C ALA A 68 -0.37 8.65 -18.14
N CYS A 69 -0.32 7.32 -18.00
CA CYS A 69 -0.89 6.64 -16.83
C CYS A 69 -0.24 7.12 -15.52
N PRO A 70 -1.01 7.16 -14.42
CA PRO A 70 -0.53 7.69 -13.15
C PRO A 70 0.64 6.88 -12.59
N LEU A 71 1.52 7.58 -11.88
CA LEU A 71 2.49 6.94 -11.00
C LEU A 71 1.81 6.64 -9.65
N ARG A 72 2.06 5.44 -9.13
CA ARG A 72 1.52 4.94 -7.87
C ARG A 72 2.58 4.14 -7.13
N GLN A 73 2.29 3.76 -5.89
CA GLN A 73 3.16 2.84 -5.16
C GLN A 73 3.07 1.44 -5.78
N ALA A 74 4.20 0.74 -5.86
CA ALA A 74 4.18 -0.67 -6.19
C ALA A 74 3.47 -1.46 -5.09
N TRP A 75 2.64 -2.43 -5.48
CA TRP A 75 1.97 -3.32 -4.52
C TRP A 75 2.94 -3.89 -3.47
N GLY A 76 4.08 -4.43 -3.91
CA GLY A 76 5.07 -5.02 -2.98
C GLY A 76 5.69 -4.03 -2.00
N SER A 77 5.78 -2.75 -2.37
CA SER A 77 6.23 -1.69 -1.47
C SER A 77 5.20 -1.40 -0.38
N LEU A 78 3.91 -1.35 -0.74
CA LEU A 78 2.82 -1.16 0.23
C LEU A 78 2.64 -2.37 1.14
N ASP A 79 2.75 -3.59 0.62
CA ASP A 79 2.66 -4.82 1.40
C ASP A 79 3.77 -4.88 2.46
N ALA A 80 5.02 -4.62 2.05
CA ALA A 80 6.14 -4.55 2.97
C ALA A 80 6.02 -3.40 4.00
N LEU A 81 5.48 -2.25 3.60
CA LEU A 81 5.17 -1.14 4.50
C LEU A 81 4.14 -1.55 5.57
N ILE A 82 3.03 -2.18 5.16
CA ILE A 82 2.00 -2.65 6.09
C ILE A 82 2.56 -3.68 7.07
N GLY A 83 3.40 -4.61 6.60
CA GLY A 83 4.09 -5.55 7.49
C GLY A 83 4.93 -4.84 8.56
N ARG A 84 5.70 -3.81 8.17
CA ARG A 84 6.49 -3.01 9.11
C ARG A 84 5.63 -2.20 10.08
N LEU A 85 4.54 -1.59 9.60
CA LEU A 85 3.63 -0.81 10.44
C LEU A 85 2.86 -1.67 11.44
N ARG A 86 2.54 -2.93 11.09
CA ARG A 86 1.97 -3.90 12.03
C ARG A 86 2.93 -4.17 13.20
N ALA A 87 4.19 -4.49 12.88
CA ALA A 87 5.21 -4.72 13.90
C ALA A 87 5.49 -3.45 14.73
N ALA A 88 5.54 -2.29 14.09
CA ALA A 88 5.73 -1.01 14.79
C ALA A 88 4.59 -0.71 15.76
N TYR A 89 3.34 -1.02 15.39
CA TYR A 89 2.19 -0.82 16.26
C TYR A 89 2.31 -1.61 17.56
N GLU A 90 2.67 -2.89 17.46
CA GLU A 90 2.86 -3.78 18.62
C GLU A 90 4.03 -3.31 19.51
N GLU A 91 5.14 -2.90 18.92
CA GLU A 91 6.29 -2.35 19.66
C GLU A 91 6.00 -1.00 20.34
N ASN A 92 4.97 -0.28 19.89
CA ASN A 92 4.51 0.97 20.51
C ASN A 92 3.36 0.71 21.51
N GLY A 93 3.21 -0.52 22.00
CA GLY A 93 2.25 -0.90 23.04
C GLY A 93 0.83 -1.16 22.53
N GLY A 94 0.66 -1.34 21.22
CA GLY A 94 -0.63 -1.67 20.62
C GLY A 94 -0.93 -3.17 20.65
N GLU A 95 -2.14 -3.54 21.06
CA GLU A 95 -2.57 -4.94 21.07
C GLU A 95 -2.72 -5.52 19.64
N PRO A 96 -2.20 -6.72 19.35
CA PRO A 96 -2.29 -7.35 18.03
C PRO A 96 -3.73 -7.44 17.48
N GLU A 97 -4.72 -7.70 18.34
CA GLU A 97 -6.14 -7.83 18.00
C GLU A 97 -6.77 -6.49 17.59
N ALA A 98 -6.27 -5.38 18.15
CA ALA A 98 -6.70 -4.02 17.85
C ALA A 98 -5.92 -3.39 16.69
N ASN A 99 -4.98 -4.11 16.08
CA ASN A 99 -4.05 -3.57 15.10
C ASN A 99 -4.77 -3.12 13.80
N PRO A 100 -4.83 -1.81 13.49
CA PRO A 100 -5.62 -1.31 12.37
C PRO A 100 -5.05 -1.73 11.00
N PHE A 101 -3.74 -1.98 10.93
CA PHE A 101 -3.06 -2.46 9.74
C PHE A 101 -3.32 -3.95 9.45
N GLY A 102 -3.78 -4.70 10.46
CA GLY A 102 -4.13 -6.12 10.37
C GLY A 102 -5.58 -6.40 9.96
N THR A 103 -6.39 -5.36 9.75
CA THR A 103 -7.83 -5.49 9.48
C THR A 103 -8.14 -6.19 8.16
N ARG A 104 -9.34 -6.80 8.07
CA ARG A 104 -9.81 -7.48 6.85
C ARG A 104 -9.83 -6.54 5.64
N ALA A 105 -10.24 -5.28 5.83
CA ALA A 105 -10.30 -4.28 4.77
C ALA A 105 -8.91 -4.02 4.15
N VAL A 106 -7.86 -3.87 4.98
CA VAL A 106 -6.49 -3.66 4.51
C VAL A 106 -5.97 -4.88 3.74
N LYS A 107 -6.23 -6.09 4.25
CA LYS A 107 -5.84 -7.34 3.58
C LYS A 107 -6.50 -7.51 2.21
N LEU A 108 -7.80 -7.20 2.10
CA LEU A 108 -8.53 -7.28 0.84
C LEU A 108 -8.01 -6.23 -0.16
N TYR A 109 -7.79 -5.00 0.28
CA TYR A 109 -7.22 -3.95 -0.56
C TYR A 109 -5.86 -4.33 -1.14
N LEU A 110 -4.94 -4.86 -0.31
CA LEU A 110 -3.63 -5.29 -0.80
C LEU A 110 -3.73 -6.44 -1.81
N ARG A 111 -4.68 -7.37 -1.64
CA ARG A 111 -4.94 -8.45 -2.60
C ARG A 111 -5.44 -7.90 -3.94
N GLU A 112 -6.46 -7.05 -3.91
CA GLU A 112 -7.02 -6.43 -5.12
C GLU A 112 -6.00 -5.54 -5.84
N LEU A 113 -5.17 -4.83 -5.09
CA LEU A 113 -4.09 -4.01 -5.64
C LEU A 113 -3.02 -4.88 -6.32
N ARG A 114 -2.68 -6.03 -5.73
CA ARG A 114 -1.76 -7.00 -6.35
C ARG A 114 -2.30 -7.45 -7.71
N ASP A 115 -3.56 -7.88 -7.73
CA ASP A 115 -4.17 -8.46 -8.92
C ASP A 115 -4.34 -7.40 -10.03
N SER A 116 -4.79 -6.20 -9.66
CA SER A 116 -4.92 -5.08 -10.60
C SER A 116 -3.58 -4.62 -11.18
N GLN A 117 -2.53 -4.47 -10.36
CA GLN A 117 -1.20 -4.12 -10.86
C GLN A 117 -0.57 -5.24 -11.70
N ALA A 118 -0.76 -6.51 -11.33
CA ALA A 118 -0.26 -7.65 -12.11
C ALA A 118 -0.91 -7.69 -13.49
N LYS A 119 -2.24 -7.55 -13.55
CA LYS A 119 -3.01 -7.48 -14.80
C LYS A 119 -2.58 -6.29 -15.65
N ALA A 120 -2.44 -5.10 -15.06
CA ALA A 120 -2.00 -3.90 -15.77
C ALA A 120 -0.59 -4.04 -16.38
N ARG A 121 0.30 -4.81 -15.74
CA ARG A 121 1.67 -5.06 -16.21
C ARG A 121 1.80 -6.27 -17.12
N GLY A 122 0.70 -6.94 -17.49
CA GLY A 122 0.78 -8.13 -18.34
C GLY A 122 1.48 -9.33 -17.69
N ILE A 123 1.62 -9.33 -16.36
CA ILE A 123 2.14 -10.47 -15.63
C ILE A 123 0.99 -11.49 -15.60
N ALA A 124 1.02 -12.45 -16.52
CA ALA A 124 0.02 -13.50 -16.59
C ALA A 124 -0.09 -14.18 -15.21
N TYR A 125 -1.26 -14.06 -14.60
CA TYR A 125 -1.63 -14.96 -13.53
C TYR A 125 -1.85 -16.30 -14.23
N HIS A 126 -0.82 -17.15 -14.30
CA HIS A 126 -1.07 -18.57 -14.43
C HIS A 126 -1.83 -18.96 -13.16
N SER A 127 -3.15 -18.78 -13.17
CA SER A 127 -4.03 -19.53 -12.31
C SER A 127 -3.87 -20.97 -12.77
N LYS A 128 -2.87 -21.66 -12.22
CA LYS A 128 -3.05 -23.08 -11.94
C LYS A 128 -4.22 -23.11 -10.97
N LYS A 129 -5.44 -23.21 -11.51
CA LYS A 129 -6.55 -23.84 -10.80
C LYS A 129 -6.01 -25.17 -10.32
N ARG A 130 -5.88 -25.31 -9.02
CA ARG A 130 -5.82 -26.59 -8.35
C ARG A 130 -6.78 -26.51 -7.17
#